data_AF-A0A4U0SUI0-F1
#
_entry.id   AF-A0A4U0SUI0-F1
#
_cell.length_a   1.000
_cell.length_b   1.000
_cell.length_c   1.000
_cell.angle_alpha   90.00
_cell.angle_beta   90.00
_cell.angle_gamma   90.00
#
_symmetry.space_group_name_H-M   'P 1'
#
loop_
_entity.id
_entity.type
_entity.pdbx_description
1 polymer ?
#
loop_
_entity_poly.entity_id
_entity_poly.type
_entity_poly.pdbx_seq_one_letter_code
_entity_poly.pdbx_strand_id
1 'polypeptide(L)'
;MPPPPCVPQLCAGRLPPPWRAPVTAAQPIADSPLLTARTRAFVLQRPNLIAAAVCLMSFTGFWLAQRAAHVSMLDLLVYRAEGWAARNGEGLYDMRVTYARLPATYPPFAALLFMPLTWLEVGQMRDLAVVGNLVLLVTLVHLSLRLLGRPCRLPRVAVSLAVAAVAVWCEPVWTTLRYGQINLLLAVLVLWDLTRRNGHRWAGFGTGLAAGIKLTPALFAVFLALAGIALGWQRLRRDGSAWNVHLRRSAVAAATFAGTVVLTALVLPHDSRRFWTQVVFAADRVGHGEETGNQSLRGFLARALHDAAPGNPWLISAAVAGCAGLAVAVAAQLAGDRLPHASAWAAVACAVTALLISPVSWSHHWVWGVPMVLLLAAEATRRRDARWAAGAVLSGVLFSSYLPWLVPHGGLRPELHQSGGEMLLSAVYPALGAAFLAVAGAVSVRALRGR
;
A
#
# COMPACT_ATOMS: atom_id res chain seq x y z
N MET A 1 -24.31 13.85 97.89
CA MET A 1 -23.15 12.99 98.24
C MET A 1 -22.64 12.33 96.98
N PRO A 2 -21.36 12.50 96.65
CA PRO A 2 -20.51 11.31 96.45
C PRO A 2 -19.13 11.46 97.11
N PRO A 3 -18.53 10.34 97.56
CA PRO A 3 -17.09 10.13 97.40
C PRO A 3 -16.74 8.85 96.60
N PRO A 4 -15.51 8.72 96.07
CA PRO A 4 -15.00 7.60 95.26
C PRO A 4 -14.29 6.52 96.12
N PRO A 5 -13.71 5.43 95.57
CA PRO A 5 -12.32 5.40 95.02
C PRO A 5 -12.25 4.51 93.74
N CYS A 6 -11.16 3.97 93.15
CA CYS A 6 -9.67 3.97 93.33
C CYS A 6 -9.03 4.40 91.97
N VAL A 7 -7.78 4.82 91.79
CA VAL A 7 -6.42 4.57 92.37
C VAL A 7 -5.67 3.38 91.71
N PRO A 8 -4.45 3.58 91.15
CA PRO A 8 -3.74 2.57 90.34
C PRO A 8 -2.61 1.81 91.09
N GLN A 9 -2.22 0.67 90.52
CA GLN A 9 -1.05 -0.17 90.84
C GLN A 9 -0.67 -0.96 89.56
N LEU A 10 0.55 -1.46 89.31
CA LEU A 10 1.91 -1.16 89.79
C LEU A 10 2.89 -1.80 88.76
N CYS A 11 4.17 -1.42 88.80
CA CYS A 11 5.22 -1.96 87.92
C CYS A 11 5.47 -3.47 88.09
N ALA A 12 5.72 -4.18 86.98
CA ALA A 12 6.78 -5.21 86.86
C ALA A 12 6.99 -5.61 85.40
N GLY A 13 8.24 -5.82 84.97
CA GLY A 13 8.59 -6.01 83.56
C GLY A 13 8.41 -7.42 83.01
N ARG A 14 8.35 -7.54 81.68
CA ARG A 14 8.69 -8.75 80.91
C ARG A 14 9.47 -8.35 79.65
N LEU A 15 10.51 -9.13 79.35
CA LEU A 15 11.36 -8.97 78.18
C LEU A 15 10.58 -9.27 76.88
N PRO A 16 10.81 -8.55 75.76
CA PRO A 16 10.19 -8.85 74.48
C PRO A 16 10.83 -10.09 73.80
N PRO A 17 10.04 -10.90 73.06
CA PRO A 17 10.53 -12.12 72.41
C PRO A 17 11.35 -11.85 71.13
N PRO A 18 12.24 -12.78 70.72
CA PRO A 18 13.19 -12.55 69.63
C PRO A 18 12.64 -12.98 68.26
N TRP A 19 12.24 -12.02 67.42
CA TRP A 19 12.27 -12.17 65.95
C TRP A 19 11.96 -10.84 65.21
N ARG A 20 12.95 -10.36 64.45
CA ARG A 20 12.86 -9.79 63.08
C ARG A 20 14.22 -9.20 62.73
N ALA A 21 14.78 -9.63 61.61
CA ALA A 21 16.06 -9.12 61.11
C ALA A 21 15.98 -7.62 60.80
N PRO A 22 17.09 -6.86 60.89
CA PRO A 22 17.12 -5.47 60.49
C PRO A 22 16.81 -5.38 58.99
N VAL A 23 15.72 -4.69 58.65
CA VAL A 23 15.44 -4.28 57.28
C VAL A 23 16.53 -3.31 56.86
N THR A 24 17.46 -3.79 56.03
CA THR A 24 18.41 -2.92 55.35
C THR A 24 17.61 -1.90 54.55
N ALA A 25 17.83 -0.62 54.83
CA ALA A 25 17.22 0.46 54.08
C ALA A 25 17.76 0.44 52.66
N ALA A 26 17.06 -0.27 51.77
CA ALA A 26 17.26 -0.16 50.34
C ALA A 26 17.01 1.31 49.97
N GLN A 27 18.09 2.04 49.67
CA GLN A 27 17.95 3.36 49.08
C GLN A 27 17.11 3.20 47.81
N PRO A 28 16.02 3.98 47.64
CA PRO A 28 15.35 4.01 46.36
C PRO A 28 16.35 4.54 45.35
N ILE A 29 16.75 3.69 44.40
CA ILE A 29 17.46 4.14 43.20
C ILE A 29 16.60 5.26 42.63
N ALA A 30 17.19 6.45 42.52
CA ALA A 30 16.48 7.61 42.00
C ALA A 30 16.20 7.40 40.50
N ASP A 31 15.05 6.79 40.21
CA ASP A 31 14.36 6.98 38.94
C ASP A 31 14.39 8.48 38.66
N SER A 32 15.03 8.87 37.56
CA SER A 32 15.40 10.26 37.31
C SER A 32 14.42 10.88 36.31
N PRO A 33 13.24 11.39 36.75
CA PRO A 33 12.21 11.92 35.84
C PRO A 33 12.72 13.10 35.02
N LEU A 34 13.81 13.76 35.44
CA LEU A 34 14.45 14.87 34.73
C LEU A 34 15.15 14.43 33.44
N LEU A 35 15.76 13.24 33.38
CA LEU A 35 16.36 12.71 32.14
C LEU A 35 15.28 12.33 31.14
N THR A 36 14.19 11.70 31.60
CA THR A 36 13.00 11.40 30.78
C THR A 36 12.30 12.67 30.30
N ALA A 37 12.16 13.69 31.16
CA ALA A 37 11.56 14.97 30.81
C ALA A 37 12.41 15.75 29.78
N ARG A 38 13.73 15.85 29.96
CA ARG A 38 14.63 16.51 28.99
C ARG A 38 14.66 15.78 27.65
N THR A 39 14.73 14.45 27.66
CA THR A 39 14.68 13.64 26.43
C THR A 39 13.33 13.82 25.71
N ARG A 40 12.21 13.79 26.44
CA ARG A 40 10.87 14.03 25.89
C ARG A 40 10.72 15.45 25.33
N ALA A 41 11.27 16.47 26.00
CA ALA A 41 11.28 17.84 25.50
C ALA A 41 12.11 17.98 24.21
N PHE A 42 13.31 17.38 24.16
CA PHE A 42 14.17 17.36 22.96
C PHE A 42 13.48 16.68 21.78
N VAL A 43 12.84 15.53 22.01
CA VAL A 43 12.07 14.79 20.98
C VAL A 43 10.90 15.62 20.43
N LEU A 44 10.18 16.34 21.30
CA LEU A 44 9.07 17.20 20.90
C LEU A 44 9.52 18.50 20.23
N GLN A 45 10.72 19.01 20.53
CA GLN A 45 11.29 20.21 19.91
C GLN A 45 11.90 19.95 18.52
N ARG A 46 12.43 18.74 18.25
CA ARG A 46 13.11 18.41 16.98
C ARG A 46 12.55 17.17 16.25
N PRO A 47 11.22 16.97 16.13
CA PRO A 47 10.64 15.73 15.62
C PRO A 47 11.01 15.43 14.16
N ASN A 48 11.16 16.47 13.31
CA ASN A 48 11.57 16.29 11.91
C ASN A 48 13.01 15.75 11.80
N LEU A 49 13.95 16.28 12.59
CA LEU A 49 15.37 15.88 12.55
C LEU A 49 15.56 14.45 13.05
N ILE A 50 14.87 14.10 14.14
CA ILE A 50 14.92 12.74 14.70
C ILE A 50 14.29 11.74 13.74
N ALA A 51 13.13 12.05 13.17
CA ALA A 51 12.51 11.20 12.16
C ALA A 51 13.35 11.07 10.88
N ALA A 52 14.05 12.13 10.46
CA ALA A 52 14.99 12.08 9.34
C ALA A 52 16.21 11.20 9.65
N ALA A 53 16.81 11.31 10.84
CA ALA A 53 17.92 10.47 11.27
C ALA A 53 17.54 8.99 11.36
N VAL A 54 16.37 8.67 11.94
CA VAL A 54 15.83 7.29 12.02
C VAL A 54 15.51 6.75 10.62
N CYS A 55 14.92 7.56 9.74
CA CYS A 55 14.60 7.17 8.37
C CYS A 55 15.87 6.92 7.54
N LEU A 56 16.89 7.79 7.66
CA LEU A 56 18.18 7.61 7.03
C LEU A 56 18.88 6.34 7.54
N MET A 57 18.94 6.14 8.86
CA MET A 57 19.52 4.93 9.47
C MET A 57 18.83 3.65 8.96
N SER A 58 17.50 3.65 8.90
CA SER A 58 16.72 2.52 8.37
C SER A 58 16.98 2.28 6.89
N PHE A 59 17.01 3.34 6.07
CA PHE A 59 17.29 3.25 4.63
C PHE A 59 18.73 2.79 4.34
N THR A 60 19.71 3.21 5.14
CA THR A 60 21.09 2.70 5.07
C THR A 60 21.15 1.22 5.42
N GLY A 61 20.50 0.80 6.52
CA GLY A 61 20.41 -0.61 6.90
C GLY A 61 19.74 -1.47 5.83
N PHE A 62 18.67 -0.96 5.23
CA PHE A 62 17.97 -1.58 4.10
C PHE A 62 18.87 -1.70 2.86
N TRP A 63 19.60 -0.65 2.49
CA TRP A 63 20.52 -0.66 1.35
C TRP A 63 21.66 -1.67 1.55
N LEU A 64 22.23 -1.73 2.76
CA LEU A 64 23.23 -2.74 3.13
C LEU A 64 22.64 -4.17 3.03
N ALA A 65 21.42 -4.38 3.52
CA ALA A 65 20.75 -5.68 3.43
C ALA A 65 20.46 -6.09 1.98
N GLN A 66 20.08 -5.15 1.10
CA GLN A 66 19.93 -5.43 -0.34
C GLN A 66 21.26 -5.77 -1.02
N ARG A 67 22.35 -5.09 -0.66
CA ARG A 67 23.70 -5.40 -1.17
C ARG A 67 24.16 -6.78 -0.72
N ALA A 68 23.94 -7.14 0.55
CA ALA A 68 24.22 -8.47 1.09
C ALA A 68 23.36 -9.58 0.48
N ALA A 69 22.11 -9.27 0.12
CA ALA A 69 21.20 -10.20 -0.59
C ALA A 69 21.46 -10.28 -2.11
N HIS A 70 22.51 -9.64 -2.63
CA HIS A 70 22.92 -9.63 -4.04
C HIS A 70 21.76 -9.35 -5.03
N VAL A 71 20.89 -8.39 -4.70
CA VAL A 71 19.68 -8.13 -5.50
C VAL A 71 20.02 -7.70 -6.94
N SER A 72 19.40 -8.38 -7.91
CA SER A 72 19.72 -8.24 -9.33
C SER A 72 18.90 -7.16 -10.06
N MET A 73 17.78 -6.71 -9.49
CA MET A 73 16.82 -5.78 -10.09
C MET A 73 16.40 -6.18 -11.51
N LEU A 74 15.84 -7.39 -11.63
CA LEU A 74 15.44 -7.99 -12.92
C LEU A 74 14.49 -7.09 -13.72
N ASP A 75 13.45 -6.58 -13.09
CA ASP A 75 12.42 -5.79 -13.79
C ASP A 75 12.97 -4.44 -14.28
N LEU A 76 13.92 -3.85 -13.55
CA LEU A 76 14.65 -2.66 -14.01
C LEU A 76 15.51 -2.94 -15.26
N LEU A 77 16.06 -4.15 -15.39
CA LEU A 77 16.74 -4.58 -16.61
C LEU A 77 15.74 -4.79 -17.77
N VAL A 78 14.53 -5.30 -17.48
CA VAL A 78 13.44 -5.36 -18.47
C VAL A 78 13.05 -3.97 -18.94
N TYR A 79 12.86 -3.01 -18.02
CA TYR A 79 12.52 -1.62 -18.37
C TYR A 79 13.60 -0.96 -19.24
N ARG A 80 14.88 -1.14 -18.90
CA ARG A 80 15.99 -0.67 -19.76
C ARG A 80 15.95 -1.32 -21.15
N ALA A 81 15.60 -2.60 -21.25
CA ALA A 81 15.48 -3.29 -22.52
C ALA A 81 14.26 -2.82 -23.33
N GLU A 82 13.12 -2.54 -22.69
CA GLU A 82 11.96 -1.88 -23.33
C GLU A 82 12.38 -0.53 -23.95
N GLY A 83 13.10 0.29 -23.18
CA GLY A 83 13.65 1.56 -23.65
C GLY A 83 14.71 1.43 -24.75
N TRP A 84 15.48 0.34 -24.76
CA TRP A 84 16.45 0.03 -25.82
C TRP A 84 15.74 -0.34 -27.11
N ALA A 85 14.75 -1.25 -27.05
CA ALA A 85 14.01 -1.69 -28.21
C ALA A 85 13.28 -0.53 -28.90
N ALA A 86 12.56 0.28 -28.10
CA ALA A 86 11.88 1.47 -28.60
C ALA A 86 12.83 2.53 -29.19
N ARG A 87 14.09 2.59 -28.72
CA ARG A 87 15.10 3.55 -29.22
C ARG A 87 15.75 3.11 -30.53
N ASN A 88 15.94 1.81 -30.73
CA ASN A 88 16.62 1.26 -31.91
C ASN A 88 15.66 0.71 -32.98
N GLY A 89 14.35 0.76 -32.75
CA GLY A 89 13.35 0.22 -33.67
C GLY A 89 13.25 -1.31 -33.65
N GLU A 90 13.72 -1.95 -32.57
CA GLU A 90 13.59 -3.40 -32.37
C GLU A 90 12.18 -3.73 -31.86
N GLY A 91 11.66 -4.93 -32.17
CA GLY A 91 10.30 -5.34 -31.78
C GLY A 91 10.11 -5.44 -30.27
N LEU A 92 9.42 -4.46 -29.68
CA LEU A 92 9.27 -4.30 -28.22
C LEU A 92 8.71 -5.57 -27.54
N TYR A 93 7.81 -6.28 -28.21
CA TYR A 93 7.14 -7.45 -27.64
C TYR A 93 7.79 -8.80 -27.99
N ASP A 94 8.82 -8.81 -28.85
CA ASP A 94 9.57 -10.03 -29.20
C ASP A 94 10.73 -10.30 -28.24
N MET A 95 11.32 -9.25 -27.65
CA MET A 95 12.45 -9.42 -26.74
C MET A 95 12.15 -10.33 -25.53
N ARG A 96 13.18 -11.03 -25.07
CA ARG A 96 13.21 -11.80 -23.81
C ARG A 96 14.55 -11.55 -23.16
N VAL A 97 14.56 -11.01 -21.95
CA VAL A 97 15.80 -10.56 -21.29
C VAL A 97 15.97 -11.15 -19.89
N THR A 98 17.21 -11.08 -19.38
CA THR A 98 17.67 -11.74 -18.14
C THR A 98 17.65 -13.28 -18.21
N TYR A 99 18.23 -13.95 -17.21
CA TYR A 99 18.20 -15.42 -17.12
C TYR A 99 16.77 -15.98 -17.02
N ALA A 100 15.82 -15.19 -16.52
CA ALA A 100 14.41 -15.55 -16.41
C ALA A 100 13.62 -15.39 -17.72
N ARG A 101 14.25 -14.90 -18.80
CA ARG A 101 13.64 -14.67 -20.13
C ARG A 101 12.33 -13.88 -20.05
N LEU A 102 12.33 -12.79 -19.29
CA LEU A 102 11.16 -11.95 -19.06
C LEU A 102 10.82 -11.12 -20.33
N PRO A 103 9.53 -11.02 -20.73
CA PRO A 103 9.10 -10.17 -21.84
C PRO A 103 8.71 -8.75 -21.41
N ALA A 104 8.56 -7.85 -22.40
CA ALA A 104 7.80 -6.62 -22.22
C ALA A 104 6.32 -6.92 -21.90
N THR A 105 5.76 -6.21 -20.92
CA THR A 105 4.37 -6.43 -20.46
C THR A 105 3.53 -5.16 -20.39
N TYR A 106 4.16 -3.98 -20.48
CA TYR A 106 3.49 -2.70 -20.33
C TYR A 106 3.04 -2.11 -21.67
N PRO A 107 2.11 -1.13 -21.68
CA PRO A 107 1.77 -0.39 -22.89
C PRO A 107 3.03 0.31 -23.46
N PRO A 108 3.11 0.56 -24.78
CA PRO A 108 4.34 1.06 -25.41
C PRO A 108 4.84 2.41 -24.87
N PHE A 109 3.98 3.15 -24.15
CA PHE A 109 4.34 4.43 -23.54
C PHE A 109 5.37 4.26 -22.41
N ALA A 110 5.35 3.12 -21.71
CA ALA A 110 6.36 2.80 -20.70
C ALA A 110 7.76 2.73 -21.32
N ALA A 111 7.89 2.07 -22.47
CA ALA A 111 9.16 1.94 -23.19
C ALA A 111 9.77 3.33 -23.54
N LEU A 112 8.95 4.28 -24.00
CA LEU A 112 9.40 5.66 -24.27
C LEU A 112 9.93 6.35 -23.00
N LEU A 113 9.28 6.14 -21.85
CA LEU A 113 9.74 6.68 -20.56
C LEU A 113 10.97 5.97 -20.01
N PHE A 114 11.26 4.75 -20.45
CA PHE A 114 12.44 3.98 -20.06
C PHE A 114 13.65 4.18 -20.98
N MET A 115 13.48 4.84 -22.14
CA MET A 115 14.60 5.22 -23.03
C MET A 115 15.80 5.88 -22.31
N PRO A 116 15.63 6.78 -21.31
CA PRO A 116 16.76 7.38 -20.61
C PRO A 116 17.60 6.39 -19.80
N LEU A 117 17.04 5.24 -19.40
CA LEU A 117 17.79 4.17 -18.71
C LEU A 117 18.85 3.53 -19.61
N THR A 118 18.74 3.69 -20.93
CA THR A 118 19.71 3.19 -21.91
C THR A 118 21.03 3.98 -21.93
N TRP A 119 21.02 5.23 -21.46
CA TRP A 119 22.19 6.10 -21.39
C TRP A 119 23.03 5.91 -20.13
N LEU A 120 22.50 5.20 -19.13
CA LEU A 120 23.16 4.98 -17.84
C LEU A 120 23.96 3.67 -17.85
N GLU A 121 24.98 3.58 -17.01
CA GLU A 121 25.55 2.28 -16.66
C GLU A 121 24.59 1.50 -15.75
N VAL A 122 24.67 0.16 -15.75
CA VAL A 122 23.77 -0.69 -14.94
C VAL A 122 23.91 -0.39 -13.44
N GLY A 123 25.11 -0.07 -12.96
CA GLY A 123 25.34 0.34 -11.57
C GLY A 123 24.60 1.64 -11.23
N GLN A 124 24.87 2.71 -11.98
CA GLN A 124 24.23 4.02 -11.83
C GLN A 124 22.69 3.92 -11.87
N MET A 125 22.16 3.14 -12.82
CA MET A 125 20.73 2.91 -12.97
C MET A 125 20.12 2.24 -11.74
N ARG A 126 20.78 1.23 -11.16
CA ARG A 126 20.33 0.54 -9.93
C ARG A 126 20.35 1.47 -8.72
N ASP A 127 21.43 2.24 -8.53
CA ASP A 127 21.54 3.16 -7.39
C ASP A 127 20.51 4.31 -7.49
N LEU A 128 20.28 4.86 -8.70
CA LEU A 128 19.20 5.83 -8.94
C LEU A 128 17.80 5.22 -8.71
N ALA A 129 17.57 3.97 -9.10
CA ALA A 129 16.30 3.29 -8.86
C ALA A 129 16.01 3.06 -7.37
N VAL A 130 17.04 2.79 -6.54
CA VAL A 130 16.89 2.72 -5.08
C VAL A 130 16.56 4.09 -4.51
N VAL A 131 17.37 5.11 -4.79
CA VAL A 131 17.15 6.48 -4.26
C VAL A 131 15.76 6.99 -4.69
N GLY A 132 15.39 6.81 -5.96
CA GLY A 132 14.07 7.16 -6.49
C GLY A 132 12.93 6.45 -5.76
N ASN A 133 13.00 5.13 -5.57
CA ASN A 133 11.96 4.39 -4.86
C ASN A 133 11.88 4.76 -3.37
N LEU A 134 13.00 5.05 -2.70
CA LEU A 134 12.98 5.52 -1.30
C LEU A 134 12.31 6.90 -1.17
N VAL A 135 12.58 7.83 -2.09
CA VAL A 135 11.89 9.13 -2.15
C VAL A 135 10.40 8.96 -2.48
N LEU A 136 10.06 8.05 -3.40
CA LEU A 136 8.67 7.72 -3.73
C LEU A 136 7.94 7.06 -2.56
N LEU A 137 8.59 6.25 -1.73
CA LEU A 137 8.02 5.68 -0.51
C LEU A 137 7.65 6.77 0.51
N VAL A 138 8.58 7.70 0.80
CA VAL A 138 8.30 8.85 1.68
C VAL A 138 7.14 9.69 1.11
N THR A 139 7.10 9.87 -0.21
CA THR A 139 6.02 10.59 -0.90
C THR A 139 4.68 9.85 -0.83
N LEU A 140 4.66 8.53 -1.03
CA LEU A 140 3.49 7.67 -0.90
C LEU A 140 2.87 7.82 0.49
N VAL A 141 3.69 7.69 1.53
CA VAL A 141 3.27 7.85 2.93
C VAL A 141 2.75 9.26 3.17
N HIS A 142 3.46 10.30 2.71
CA HIS A 142 3.03 11.69 2.87
C HIS A 142 1.67 11.97 2.23
N LEU A 143 1.45 11.50 1.00
CA LEU A 143 0.19 11.67 0.29
C LEU A 143 -0.92 10.81 0.91
N SER A 144 -0.61 9.63 1.45
CA SER A 144 -1.55 8.79 2.21
C SER A 144 -2.03 9.52 3.48
N LEU A 145 -1.09 10.09 4.27
CA LEU A 145 -1.40 10.90 5.45
C LEU A 145 -2.17 12.19 5.09
N ARG A 146 -1.93 12.76 3.91
CA ARG A 146 -2.69 13.89 3.37
C ARG A 146 -4.11 13.49 2.97
N LEU A 147 -4.30 12.31 2.37
CA LEU A 147 -5.61 11.78 1.96
C LEU A 147 -6.51 11.48 3.17
N LEU A 148 -5.92 11.10 4.31
CA LEU A 148 -6.64 10.95 5.58
C LEU A 148 -7.12 12.29 6.16
N GLY A 149 -6.61 13.43 5.69
CA GLY A 149 -7.09 14.77 6.05
C GLY A 149 -6.82 15.23 7.49
N ARG A 150 -6.13 14.43 8.31
CA ARG A 150 -5.94 14.72 9.74
C ARG A 150 -4.77 15.68 10.01
N PRO A 151 -4.89 16.55 11.02
CA PRO A 151 -3.72 17.09 11.72
C PRO A 151 -3.11 15.96 12.56
N CYS A 152 -1.87 15.60 12.26
CA CYS A 152 -1.07 14.75 13.14
C CYS A 152 -0.62 15.58 14.37
N ARG A 153 -0.46 14.94 15.54
CA ARG A 153 0.12 15.61 16.73
C ARG A 153 1.57 16.04 16.53
N LEU A 154 2.27 15.38 15.60
CA LEU A 154 3.61 15.72 15.12
C LEU A 154 3.50 16.28 13.69
N PRO A 155 4.50 17.04 13.19
CA PRO A 155 4.52 17.49 11.81
C PRO A 155 4.35 16.32 10.83
N ARG A 156 3.55 16.51 9.77
CA ARG A 156 3.27 15.43 8.78
C ARG A 156 4.55 14.87 8.18
N VAL A 157 5.59 15.69 7.99
CA VAL A 157 6.91 15.27 7.48
C VAL A 157 7.58 14.27 8.44
N ALA A 158 7.67 14.57 9.73
CA ALA A 158 8.19 13.64 10.74
C ALA A 158 7.43 12.30 10.74
N VAL A 159 6.09 12.33 10.68
CA VAL A 159 5.28 11.09 10.60
C VAL A 159 5.52 10.35 9.28
N SER A 160 5.72 11.07 8.17
CA SER A 160 5.99 10.46 6.86
C SER A 160 7.34 9.73 6.86
N LEU A 161 8.37 10.35 7.40
CA LEU A 161 9.71 9.77 7.54
C LEU A 161 9.71 8.57 8.50
N ALA A 162 9.07 8.69 9.67
CA ALA A 162 9.00 7.61 10.64
C ALA A 162 8.23 6.39 10.12
N VAL A 163 7.12 6.59 9.40
CA VAL A 163 6.37 5.48 8.79
C VAL A 163 7.14 4.91 7.60
N ALA A 164 7.78 5.72 6.75
CA ALA A 164 8.60 5.22 5.64
C ALA A 164 9.79 4.39 6.15
N ALA A 165 10.41 4.78 7.27
CA ALA A 165 11.48 4.04 7.93
C ALA A 165 11.08 2.61 8.32
N VAL A 166 9.80 2.36 8.63
CA VAL A 166 9.26 1.01 8.91
C VAL A 166 8.77 0.36 7.62
N ALA A 167 8.03 1.09 6.79
CA ALA A 167 7.42 0.58 5.57
C ALA A 167 8.42 0.17 4.48
N VAL A 168 9.69 0.54 4.56
CA VAL A 168 10.72 0.01 3.65
C VAL A 168 10.96 -1.49 3.84
N TRP A 169 10.68 -2.02 5.04
CA TRP A 169 10.89 -3.42 5.41
C TRP A 169 9.67 -4.32 5.20
N CYS A 170 8.48 -3.78 4.88
CA CYS A 170 7.34 -4.62 4.55
C CYS A 170 7.48 -5.20 3.13
N GLU A 171 7.04 -6.44 2.95
CA GLU A 171 7.36 -7.28 1.79
C GLU A 171 7.00 -6.60 0.45
N PRO A 172 5.84 -5.94 0.26
CA PRO A 172 5.52 -5.34 -1.04
C PRO A 172 6.49 -4.23 -1.44
N VAL A 173 7.05 -3.52 -0.46
CA VAL A 173 8.01 -2.43 -0.67
C VAL A 173 9.43 -2.99 -0.82
N TRP A 174 9.84 -3.92 0.05
CA TRP A 174 11.10 -4.64 -0.07
C TRP A 174 11.25 -5.30 -1.45
N THR A 175 10.23 -6.07 -1.86
CA THR A 175 10.21 -6.77 -3.15
C THR A 175 10.09 -5.79 -4.33
N THR A 176 9.44 -4.63 -4.16
CA THR A 176 9.50 -3.54 -5.16
C THR A 176 10.94 -3.08 -5.41
N LEU A 177 11.70 -2.76 -4.37
CA LEU A 177 13.08 -2.30 -4.55
C LEU A 177 14.01 -3.45 -4.98
N ARG A 178 13.79 -4.69 -4.51
CA ARG A 178 14.57 -5.88 -4.90
C ARG A 178 14.57 -6.11 -6.41
N TYR A 179 13.44 -5.87 -7.07
CA TYR A 179 13.32 -5.99 -8.52
C TYR A 179 13.50 -4.66 -9.28
N GLY A 180 13.56 -3.53 -8.59
CA GLY A 180 13.66 -2.18 -9.18
C GLY A 180 12.36 -1.73 -9.85
N GLN A 181 11.23 -2.17 -9.30
CA GLN A 181 9.87 -1.94 -9.81
C GLN A 181 9.39 -0.49 -9.64
N ILE A 182 8.40 -0.11 -10.45
CA ILE A 182 7.84 1.26 -10.50
C ILE A 182 6.50 1.44 -9.76
N ASN A 183 6.02 0.46 -9.00
CA ASN A 183 4.67 0.53 -8.42
C ASN A 183 4.48 1.69 -7.42
N LEU A 184 5.55 2.12 -6.75
CA LEU A 184 5.54 3.32 -5.90
C LEU A 184 5.30 4.59 -6.72
N LEU A 185 5.87 4.71 -7.93
CA LEU A 185 5.61 5.83 -8.85
C LEU A 185 4.14 5.87 -9.27
N LEU A 186 3.59 4.73 -9.67
CA LEU A 186 2.19 4.63 -10.09
C LEU A 186 1.22 5.01 -8.96
N ALA A 187 1.46 4.51 -7.75
CA ALA A 187 0.64 4.83 -6.58
C ALA A 187 0.79 6.31 -6.15
N VAL A 188 1.99 6.89 -6.22
CA VAL A 188 2.24 8.32 -5.97
C VAL A 188 1.50 9.20 -6.99
N LEU A 189 1.53 8.86 -8.29
CA LEU A 189 0.82 9.60 -9.34
C LEU A 189 -0.69 9.63 -9.10
N VAL A 190 -1.30 8.50 -8.73
CA VAL A 190 -2.73 8.42 -8.37
C VAL A 190 -3.02 9.23 -7.09
N LEU A 191 -2.25 9.03 -6.01
CA LEU A 191 -2.47 9.76 -4.76
C LEU A 191 -2.26 11.27 -4.90
N TRP A 192 -1.37 11.72 -5.80
CA TRP A 192 -1.15 13.13 -6.10
C TRP A 192 -2.43 13.78 -6.64
N ASP A 193 -3.14 13.12 -7.56
CA ASP A 193 -4.42 13.57 -8.08
C ASP A 193 -5.51 13.59 -7.01
N LEU A 194 -5.65 12.48 -6.28
CA LEU A 194 -6.71 12.32 -5.29
C LEU A 194 -6.58 13.35 -4.17
N THR A 195 -5.36 13.68 -3.76
CA THR A 195 -5.06 14.69 -2.72
C THR A 195 -4.99 16.14 -3.21
N ARG A 196 -5.22 16.41 -4.50
CA ARG A 196 -5.36 17.79 -5.00
C ARG A 196 -6.63 18.45 -4.44
N ARG A 197 -6.55 19.77 -4.22
CA ARG A 197 -7.69 20.62 -3.86
C ARG A 197 -8.82 20.50 -4.89
N ASN A 198 -10.06 20.67 -4.43
CA ASN A 198 -11.22 20.75 -5.31
C ASN A 198 -11.02 21.88 -6.33
N GLY A 199 -11.41 21.64 -7.60
CA GLY A 199 -11.20 22.55 -8.71
C GLY A 199 -9.78 22.57 -9.33
N HIS A 200 -8.80 21.82 -8.82
CA HIS A 200 -7.46 21.80 -9.43
C HIS A 200 -7.49 21.29 -10.88
N ARG A 201 -7.10 22.15 -11.85
CA ARG A 201 -7.39 21.87 -13.26
C ARG A 201 -6.74 20.60 -13.82
N TRP A 202 -5.56 20.23 -13.32
CA TRP A 202 -4.83 19.03 -13.76
C TRP A 202 -5.08 17.78 -12.90
N ALA A 203 -5.99 17.82 -11.92
CA ALA A 203 -6.33 16.61 -11.17
C ALA A 203 -7.00 15.60 -12.12
N GLY A 204 -6.38 14.42 -12.24
CA GLY A 204 -6.65 13.36 -13.21
C GLY A 204 -5.41 13.00 -14.04
N PHE A 205 -4.47 13.94 -14.21
CA PHE A 205 -3.29 13.76 -15.06
C PHE A 205 -2.37 12.63 -14.59
N GLY A 206 -2.07 12.56 -13.28
CA GLY A 206 -1.21 11.51 -12.73
C GLY A 206 -1.82 10.12 -12.91
N THR A 207 -3.14 10.01 -12.73
CA THR A 207 -3.91 8.77 -12.89
C THR A 207 -3.90 8.29 -14.35
N GLY A 208 -4.11 9.20 -15.31
CA GLY A 208 -4.03 8.88 -16.74
C GLY A 208 -2.62 8.51 -17.20
N LEU A 209 -1.59 9.22 -16.69
CA LEU A 209 -0.19 8.89 -16.94
C LEU A 209 0.19 7.51 -16.37
N ALA A 210 -0.24 7.22 -15.14
CA ALA A 210 -0.02 5.92 -14.50
C ALA A 210 -0.70 4.78 -15.28
N ALA A 211 -1.93 5.00 -15.77
CA ALA A 211 -2.63 4.06 -16.65
C ALA A 211 -1.92 3.84 -18.00
N GLY A 212 -1.27 4.88 -18.55
CA GLY A 212 -0.45 4.79 -19.76
C GLY A 212 0.84 4.00 -19.54
N ILE A 213 1.44 4.08 -18.35
CA ILE A 213 2.63 3.31 -17.98
C ILE A 213 2.30 1.84 -17.68
N LYS A 214 1.16 1.55 -17.05
CA LYS A 214 0.72 0.20 -16.69
C LYS A 214 -0.80 0.24 -16.56
N LEU A 215 -1.54 -0.67 -17.18
CA LEU A 215 -2.99 -0.48 -17.35
C LEU A 215 -3.82 -0.43 -16.03
N THR A 216 -3.35 -1.09 -14.97
CA THR A 216 -4.08 -1.30 -13.69
C THR A 216 -4.69 -0.03 -13.05
N PRO A 217 -4.00 1.14 -12.97
CA PRO A 217 -4.56 2.37 -12.41
C PRO A 217 -5.71 2.98 -13.21
N ALA A 218 -6.00 2.51 -14.43
CA ALA A 218 -7.18 2.95 -15.19
C ALA A 218 -8.50 2.73 -14.41
N LEU A 219 -8.54 1.74 -13.50
CA LEU A 219 -9.71 1.50 -12.64
C LEU A 219 -10.04 2.72 -11.76
N PHE A 220 -9.06 3.57 -11.40
CA PHE A 220 -9.33 4.82 -10.67
C PHE A 220 -10.10 5.83 -11.52
N ALA A 221 -9.85 5.90 -12.83
CA ALA A 221 -10.64 6.74 -13.73
C ALA A 221 -12.08 6.21 -13.81
N VAL A 222 -12.27 4.89 -13.93
CA VAL A 222 -13.60 4.25 -13.90
C VAL A 222 -14.33 4.51 -12.58
N PHE A 223 -13.67 4.33 -11.44
CA PHE A 223 -14.22 4.66 -10.11
C PHE A 223 -14.65 6.14 -10.03
N LEU A 224 -13.82 7.07 -10.48
CA LEU A 224 -14.13 8.50 -10.49
C LEU A 224 -15.28 8.84 -11.46
N ALA A 225 -15.37 8.15 -12.60
CA ALA A 225 -16.52 8.25 -13.50
C ALA A 225 -17.80 7.79 -12.79
N LEU A 226 -17.82 6.59 -12.21
CA LEU A 226 -19.00 6.02 -11.54
C LEU A 226 -19.46 6.86 -10.33
N ALA A 227 -18.52 7.29 -9.49
CA ALA A 227 -18.83 8.19 -8.36
C ALA A 227 -19.33 9.56 -8.86
N GLY A 228 -18.74 10.09 -9.92
CA GLY A 228 -19.16 11.33 -10.55
C GLY A 228 -20.54 11.24 -11.22
N ILE A 229 -20.84 10.14 -11.89
CA ILE A 229 -22.13 9.84 -12.51
C ILE A 229 -23.21 9.74 -11.43
N ALA A 230 -22.96 8.97 -10.36
CA ALA A 230 -23.91 8.81 -9.24
C ALA A 230 -24.19 10.13 -8.50
N LEU A 231 -23.16 10.96 -8.28
CA LEU A 231 -23.33 12.31 -7.74
C LEU A 231 -24.03 13.25 -8.73
N GLY A 232 -23.74 13.10 -10.02
CA GLY A 232 -24.35 13.89 -11.09
C GLY A 232 -25.86 13.68 -11.19
N TRP A 233 -26.35 12.44 -11.08
CA TRP A 233 -27.79 12.17 -11.01
C TRP A 233 -28.47 12.78 -9.78
N GLN A 234 -27.78 12.85 -8.63
CA GLN A 234 -28.31 13.51 -7.42
C GLN A 234 -28.38 15.03 -7.58
N ARG A 235 -27.42 15.64 -8.27
CA ARG A 235 -27.37 17.09 -8.55
C ARG A 235 -28.32 17.52 -9.67
N LEU A 236 -28.46 16.73 -10.72
CA LEU A 236 -29.37 17.04 -11.83
C LEU A 236 -30.82 17.22 -11.35
N ARG A 237 -31.24 16.45 -10.33
CA ARG A 237 -32.55 16.55 -9.67
C ARG A 237 -32.73 17.75 -8.72
N ARG A 238 -31.67 18.54 -8.47
CA ARG A 238 -31.68 19.68 -7.53
C ARG A 238 -31.29 21.00 -8.21
N ASP A 239 -30.16 20.98 -8.91
CA ASP A 239 -29.42 22.17 -9.37
C ASP A 239 -29.31 22.21 -10.91
N GLY A 240 -29.96 21.29 -11.63
CA GLY A 240 -29.96 21.22 -13.10
C GLY A 240 -28.65 20.80 -13.78
N SER A 241 -27.55 20.60 -13.03
CA SER A 241 -26.25 20.22 -13.60
C SER A 241 -25.72 18.90 -13.06
N ALA A 242 -25.42 17.97 -13.97
CA ALA A 242 -24.76 16.71 -13.63
C ALA A 242 -23.23 16.85 -13.46
N TRP A 243 -22.61 17.90 -14.02
CA TRP A 243 -21.16 18.03 -14.05
C TRP A 243 -20.56 18.29 -12.66
N ASN A 244 -19.47 17.61 -12.33
CA ASN A 244 -18.85 17.70 -11.01
C ASN A 244 -17.36 17.34 -11.03
N VAL A 245 -16.70 17.51 -9.88
CA VAL A 245 -15.24 17.34 -9.74
C VAL A 245 -14.75 15.92 -10.05
N HIS A 246 -15.56 14.87 -9.82
CA HIS A 246 -15.14 13.49 -10.07
C HIS A 246 -15.21 13.14 -11.55
N LEU A 247 -16.30 13.51 -12.23
CA LEU A 247 -16.41 13.45 -13.70
C LEU A 247 -15.26 14.19 -14.37
N ARG A 248 -14.97 15.41 -13.90
CA ARG A 248 -13.86 16.22 -14.40
C ARG A 248 -12.50 15.55 -14.22
N ARG A 249 -12.23 14.97 -13.04
CA ARG A 249 -10.97 14.23 -12.78
C ARG A 249 -10.86 12.98 -13.67
N SER A 250 -11.95 12.23 -13.83
CA SER A 250 -12.02 11.09 -14.74
C SER A 250 -11.77 11.50 -16.19
N ALA A 251 -12.36 12.59 -16.67
CA ALA A 251 -12.16 13.08 -18.03
C ALA A 251 -10.71 13.52 -18.28
N VAL A 252 -10.05 14.19 -17.32
CA VAL A 252 -8.62 14.52 -17.41
C VAL A 252 -7.75 13.26 -17.42
N ALA A 253 -8.09 12.24 -16.63
CA ALA A 253 -7.38 10.95 -16.63
C ALA A 253 -7.54 10.22 -17.96
N ALA A 254 -8.77 10.12 -18.49
CA ALA A 254 -9.05 9.50 -19.78
C ALA A 254 -8.37 10.23 -20.93
N ALA A 255 -8.39 11.57 -20.95
CA ALA A 255 -7.70 12.37 -21.96
C ALA A 255 -6.17 12.24 -21.89
N THR A 256 -5.60 12.20 -20.68
CA THR A 256 -4.15 12.00 -20.50
C THR A 256 -3.73 10.59 -20.96
N PHE A 257 -4.49 9.57 -20.58
CA PHE A 257 -4.28 8.19 -21.04
C PHE A 257 -4.40 8.07 -22.57
N ALA A 258 -5.47 8.61 -23.16
CA ALA A 258 -5.63 8.65 -24.62
C ALA A 258 -4.46 9.39 -25.30
N GLY A 259 -3.97 10.47 -24.71
CA GLY A 259 -2.75 11.16 -25.15
C GLY A 259 -1.50 10.26 -25.17
N THR A 260 -1.30 9.42 -24.14
CA THR A 260 -0.20 8.44 -24.14
C THR A 260 -0.34 7.40 -25.26
N VAL A 261 -1.56 6.94 -25.52
CA VAL A 261 -1.87 5.95 -26.57
C VAL A 261 -1.69 6.54 -27.97
N VAL A 262 -2.16 7.77 -28.20
CA VAL A 262 -2.00 8.47 -29.49
C VAL A 262 -0.51 8.77 -29.74
N LEU A 263 0.22 9.24 -28.73
CA LEU A 263 1.66 9.48 -28.85
C LEU A 263 2.41 8.21 -29.28
N THR A 264 2.13 7.07 -28.65
CA THR A 264 2.81 5.81 -29.03
C THR A 264 2.30 5.24 -30.35
N ALA A 265 1.03 5.44 -30.71
CA ALA A 265 0.54 5.04 -32.02
C ALA A 265 1.24 5.79 -33.16
N LEU A 266 1.72 7.01 -32.91
CA LEU A 266 2.52 7.79 -33.86
C LEU A 266 4.01 7.42 -33.85
N VAL A 267 4.60 7.21 -32.67
CA VAL A 267 6.06 6.95 -32.54
C VAL A 267 6.42 5.47 -32.70
N LEU A 268 5.56 4.56 -32.23
CA LEU A 268 5.72 3.10 -32.25
C LEU A 268 4.45 2.43 -32.81
N PRO A 269 4.10 2.65 -34.10
CA PRO A 269 2.82 2.22 -34.68
C PRO A 269 2.63 0.69 -34.67
N HIS A 270 3.68 -0.07 -35.00
CA HIS A 270 3.63 -1.53 -35.05
C HIS A 270 3.37 -2.13 -33.66
N ASP A 271 4.20 -1.76 -32.67
CA ASP A 271 4.07 -2.23 -31.29
C ASP A 271 2.77 -1.75 -30.64
N SER A 272 2.32 -0.52 -30.92
CA SER A 272 1.01 -0.04 -30.46
C SER A 272 -0.13 -0.89 -30.99
N ARG A 273 -0.16 -1.17 -32.31
CA ARG A 273 -1.18 -2.07 -32.88
C ARG A 273 -1.13 -3.43 -32.19
N ARG A 274 0.05 -4.04 -32.11
CA ARG A 274 0.25 -5.37 -31.50
C ARG A 274 -0.15 -5.40 -30.03
N PHE A 275 0.13 -4.35 -29.27
CA PHE A 275 -0.25 -4.26 -27.86
C PHE A 275 -1.77 -4.32 -27.68
N TRP A 276 -2.48 -3.43 -28.37
CA TRP A 276 -3.94 -3.28 -28.22
C TRP A 276 -4.76 -4.40 -28.87
N THR A 277 -4.19 -5.18 -29.81
CA THR A 277 -4.91 -6.30 -30.45
C THR A 277 -4.49 -7.68 -29.96
N GLN A 278 -3.33 -7.84 -29.32
CA GLN A 278 -2.79 -9.15 -28.91
C GLN A 278 -2.24 -9.16 -27.48
N VAL A 279 -1.26 -8.30 -27.18
CA VAL A 279 -0.48 -8.41 -25.93
C VAL A 279 -1.34 -8.20 -24.68
N VAL A 280 -2.26 -7.22 -24.72
CA VAL A 280 -3.12 -6.90 -23.58
C VAL A 280 -4.07 -8.05 -23.19
N PHE A 281 -4.36 -8.96 -24.12
CA PHE A 281 -5.21 -10.14 -23.89
C PHE A 281 -4.41 -11.41 -23.56
N ALA A 282 -3.12 -11.45 -23.90
CA ALA A 282 -2.24 -12.60 -23.69
C ALA A 282 -1.63 -12.61 -22.26
N ALA A 283 -2.49 -12.68 -21.25
CA ALA A 283 -2.11 -12.57 -19.83
C ALA A 283 -1.05 -13.61 -19.38
N ASP A 284 -1.01 -14.77 -20.00
CA ASP A 284 -0.05 -15.86 -19.71
C ASP A 284 1.39 -15.55 -20.12
N ARG A 285 1.61 -14.44 -20.84
CA ARG A 285 2.96 -13.95 -21.15
C ARG A 285 3.69 -13.37 -19.94
N VAL A 286 2.97 -12.93 -18.91
CA VAL A 286 3.54 -12.12 -17.82
C VAL A 286 4.35 -12.96 -16.81
N GLY A 287 4.08 -14.26 -16.74
CA GLY A 287 4.58 -15.22 -15.76
C GLY A 287 3.57 -16.35 -15.59
N HIS A 288 3.85 -17.37 -14.79
CA HIS A 288 2.85 -18.42 -14.55
C HIS A 288 1.79 -17.93 -13.54
N GLY A 289 0.52 -18.18 -13.84
CA GLY A 289 -0.59 -17.61 -13.09
C GLY A 289 -0.63 -18.04 -11.63
N GLU A 290 -0.22 -19.27 -11.34
CA GLU A 290 -0.24 -19.87 -10.01
C GLU A 290 0.92 -19.44 -9.09
N GLU A 291 2.00 -18.84 -9.62
CA GLU A 291 3.21 -18.50 -8.84
C GLU A 291 2.85 -17.84 -7.51
N THR A 292 3.52 -18.21 -6.41
CA THR A 292 3.12 -17.71 -5.09
C THR A 292 3.26 -16.18 -4.97
N GLY A 293 4.16 -15.59 -5.75
CA GLY A 293 4.23 -14.14 -5.92
C GLY A 293 2.92 -13.51 -6.44
N ASN A 294 2.11 -14.23 -7.23
CA ASN A 294 0.82 -13.74 -7.73
C ASN A 294 -0.26 -13.78 -6.64
N GLN A 295 -0.53 -12.59 -6.13
CA GLN A 295 -1.50 -12.24 -5.10
C GLN A 295 -2.75 -11.59 -5.70
N SER A 296 -3.22 -12.10 -6.85
CA SER A 296 -4.55 -11.80 -7.42
C SER A 296 -5.56 -12.91 -7.13
N LEU A 297 -6.84 -12.69 -7.45
CA LEU A 297 -7.85 -13.76 -7.45
C LEU A 297 -7.50 -14.87 -8.46
N ARG A 298 -6.86 -14.53 -9.59
CA ARG A 298 -6.39 -15.53 -10.55
C ARG A 298 -5.36 -16.47 -9.92
N GLY A 299 -4.34 -15.91 -9.27
CA GLY A 299 -3.28 -16.70 -8.64
C GLY A 299 -3.80 -17.54 -7.48
N PHE A 300 -4.67 -16.96 -6.64
CA PHE A 300 -5.37 -17.71 -5.59
C PHE A 300 -6.17 -18.89 -6.17
N LEU A 301 -7.03 -18.66 -7.17
CA LEU A 301 -7.84 -19.73 -7.77
C LEU A 301 -6.99 -20.77 -8.50
N ALA A 302 -5.89 -20.36 -9.14
CA ALA A 302 -5.03 -21.31 -9.83
C ALA A 302 -4.40 -22.32 -8.86
N ARG A 303 -3.92 -21.83 -7.71
CA ARG A 303 -3.42 -22.70 -6.62
C ARG A 303 -4.54 -23.51 -5.97
N ALA A 304 -5.68 -22.89 -5.69
CA ALA A 304 -6.79 -23.51 -4.94
C ALA A 304 -7.61 -24.53 -5.76
N LEU A 305 -7.59 -24.44 -7.09
CA LEU A 305 -8.21 -25.40 -8.01
C LEU A 305 -7.19 -26.39 -8.59
N HIS A 306 -5.91 -26.28 -8.22
CA HIS A 306 -4.80 -27.08 -8.76
C HIS A 306 -4.67 -26.98 -10.30
N ASP A 307 -5.04 -25.83 -10.87
CA ASP A 307 -5.13 -25.58 -12.32
C ASP A 307 -4.54 -24.21 -12.67
N ALA A 308 -3.52 -24.17 -13.51
CA ALA A 308 -2.86 -22.93 -13.95
C ALA A 308 -3.77 -21.99 -14.79
N ALA A 309 -4.84 -22.54 -15.37
CA ALA A 309 -5.76 -21.83 -16.26
C ALA A 309 -7.20 -21.84 -15.73
N PRO A 310 -7.48 -21.23 -14.55
CA PRO A 310 -8.78 -21.33 -13.84
C PRO A 310 -9.96 -20.60 -14.54
N GLY A 311 -9.83 -20.28 -15.83
CA GLY A 311 -10.88 -19.90 -16.78
C GLY A 311 -12.08 -19.13 -16.23
N ASN A 312 -13.27 -19.70 -16.43
CA ASN A 312 -14.54 -19.11 -16.02
C ASN A 312 -14.64 -18.85 -14.50
N PRO A 313 -14.21 -19.75 -13.59
CA PRO A 313 -14.12 -19.45 -12.15
C PRO A 313 -13.36 -18.14 -11.84
N TRP A 314 -12.24 -17.87 -12.51
CA TRP A 314 -11.54 -16.60 -12.36
C TRP A 314 -12.31 -15.43 -12.97
N LEU A 315 -12.83 -15.54 -14.20
CA LEU A 315 -13.58 -14.45 -14.83
C LEU A 315 -14.83 -14.05 -14.02
N ILE A 316 -15.58 -15.01 -13.50
CA ILE A 316 -16.78 -14.79 -12.68
C ILE A 316 -16.41 -14.14 -11.35
N SER A 317 -15.40 -14.66 -10.64
CA SER A 317 -14.97 -14.09 -9.35
C SER A 317 -14.36 -12.69 -9.50
N ALA A 318 -13.60 -12.44 -10.58
CA ALA A 318 -13.08 -11.12 -10.92
C ALA A 318 -14.20 -10.14 -11.28
N ALA A 319 -15.23 -10.55 -12.02
CA ALA A 319 -16.39 -9.72 -12.31
C ALA A 319 -17.18 -9.36 -11.04
N VAL A 320 -17.46 -10.35 -10.18
CA VAL A 320 -18.17 -10.14 -8.91
C VAL A 320 -17.36 -9.24 -7.97
N ALA A 321 -16.07 -9.51 -7.76
CA ALA A 321 -15.19 -8.71 -6.92
C ALA A 321 -14.97 -7.30 -7.49
N GLY A 322 -14.88 -7.17 -8.82
CA GLY A 322 -14.79 -5.89 -9.53
C GLY A 322 -16.01 -5.01 -9.29
N CYS A 323 -17.20 -5.54 -9.56
CA CYS A 323 -18.46 -4.85 -9.33
C CYS A 323 -18.69 -4.50 -7.85
N ALA A 324 -18.48 -5.45 -6.94
CA ALA A 324 -18.65 -5.22 -5.50
C ALA A 324 -17.63 -4.21 -4.96
N GLY A 325 -16.36 -4.34 -5.35
CA GLY A 325 -15.28 -3.45 -4.93
C GLY A 325 -15.43 -2.02 -5.44
N LEU A 326 -15.82 -1.85 -6.71
CA LEU A 326 -16.19 -0.54 -7.27
C LEU A 326 -17.42 0.05 -6.56
N ALA A 327 -18.46 -0.76 -6.30
CA ALA A 327 -19.63 -0.30 -5.56
C ALA A 327 -19.28 0.16 -4.13
N VAL A 328 -18.38 -0.54 -3.44
CA VAL A 328 -17.84 -0.13 -2.14
C VAL A 328 -17.04 1.17 -2.24
N ALA A 329 -16.16 1.31 -3.24
CA ALA A 329 -15.39 2.54 -3.45
C ALA A 329 -16.31 3.75 -3.74
N VAL A 330 -17.31 3.58 -4.60
CA VAL A 330 -18.33 4.59 -4.91
C VAL A 330 -19.16 4.92 -3.66
N ALA A 331 -19.62 3.92 -2.90
CA ALA A 331 -20.38 4.13 -1.68
C ALA A 331 -19.58 4.90 -0.61
N ALA A 332 -18.30 4.57 -0.43
CA ALA A 332 -17.40 5.31 0.44
C ALA A 332 -17.23 6.78 -0.01
N GLN A 333 -17.05 7.00 -1.32
CA GLN A 333 -16.91 8.35 -1.88
C GLN A 333 -18.19 9.18 -1.76
N LEU A 334 -19.37 8.57 -1.93
CA LEU A 334 -20.69 9.22 -1.80
C LEU A 334 -21.12 9.43 -0.35
N ALA A 335 -20.57 8.67 0.61
CA ALA A 335 -20.81 8.93 2.02
C ALA A 335 -20.30 10.33 2.42
N GLY A 336 -19.17 10.76 1.84
CA GLY A 336 -18.61 12.10 2.04
C GLY A 336 -18.32 12.35 3.52
N ASP A 337 -18.72 13.51 4.04
CA ASP A 337 -18.47 13.90 5.43
C ASP A 337 -19.13 12.98 6.48
N ARG A 338 -20.13 12.17 6.08
CA ARG A 338 -20.76 11.15 6.93
C ARG A 338 -19.83 9.96 7.23
N LEU A 339 -18.81 9.73 6.41
CA LEU A 339 -17.79 8.72 6.62
C LEU A 339 -16.43 9.40 6.84
N PRO A 340 -15.91 9.43 8.08
CA PRO A 340 -14.56 9.87 8.34
C PRO A 340 -13.57 9.13 7.43
N HIS A 341 -12.71 9.91 6.76
CA HIS A 341 -11.72 9.42 5.80
C HIS A 341 -12.34 8.78 4.53
N ALA A 342 -13.56 9.15 4.13
CA ALA A 342 -14.27 8.70 2.93
C ALA A 342 -13.40 8.54 1.67
N SER A 343 -12.60 9.57 1.34
CA SER A 343 -11.74 9.53 0.15
C SER A 343 -10.59 8.52 0.26
N ALA A 344 -10.10 8.24 1.47
CA ALA A 344 -9.10 7.19 1.71
C ALA A 344 -9.73 5.79 1.64
N TRP A 345 -10.92 5.60 2.23
CA TRP A 345 -11.70 4.37 2.06
C TRP A 345 -11.97 4.06 0.59
N ALA A 346 -12.43 5.05 -0.17
CA ALA A 346 -12.70 4.90 -1.60
C ALA A 346 -11.44 4.58 -2.41
N ALA A 347 -10.34 5.29 -2.16
CA ALA A 347 -9.07 5.08 -2.88
C ALA A 347 -8.46 3.70 -2.61
N VAL A 348 -8.40 3.27 -1.34
CA VAL A 348 -7.83 1.97 -0.98
C VAL A 348 -8.76 0.84 -1.43
N ALA A 349 -10.09 1.01 -1.36
CA ALA A 349 -11.02 0.03 -1.92
C ALA A 349 -10.81 -0.14 -3.44
N CYS A 350 -10.69 0.96 -4.19
CA CYS A 350 -10.40 0.92 -5.63
C CYS A 350 -9.04 0.24 -5.92
N ALA A 351 -7.99 0.54 -5.14
CA ALA A 351 -6.68 -0.10 -5.27
C ALA A 351 -6.73 -1.61 -5.04
N VAL A 352 -7.35 -2.03 -3.93
CA VAL A 352 -7.52 -3.45 -3.57
C VAL A 352 -8.34 -4.18 -4.63
N THR A 353 -9.41 -3.56 -5.13
CA THR A 353 -10.22 -4.11 -6.23
C THR A 353 -9.36 -4.33 -7.47
N ALA A 354 -8.56 -3.34 -7.89
CA ALA A 354 -7.66 -3.46 -9.03
C ALA A 354 -6.61 -4.58 -8.85
N LEU A 355 -6.07 -4.74 -7.65
CA LEU A 355 -5.10 -5.79 -7.32
C LEU A 355 -5.75 -7.19 -7.34
N LEU A 356 -6.96 -7.32 -6.80
CA LEU A 356 -7.69 -8.60 -6.78
C LEU A 356 -8.09 -9.07 -8.18
N ILE A 357 -8.60 -8.18 -9.04
CA ILE A 357 -9.17 -8.56 -10.35
C ILE A 357 -8.14 -8.61 -11.49
N SER A 358 -6.95 -8.04 -11.31
CA SER A 358 -5.87 -8.11 -12.31
C SER A 358 -5.52 -9.58 -12.62
N PRO A 359 -5.24 -9.97 -13.89
CA PRO A 359 -4.79 -11.31 -14.22
C PRO A 359 -3.53 -11.70 -13.42
N VAL A 360 -2.63 -10.74 -13.21
CA VAL A 360 -1.44 -10.88 -12.38
C VAL A 360 -1.30 -9.68 -11.45
N SER A 361 -1.20 -9.94 -10.15
CA SER A 361 -0.84 -8.96 -9.13
C SER A 361 0.26 -9.54 -8.26
N TRP A 362 1.51 -9.36 -8.70
CA TRP A 362 2.67 -9.73 -7.90
C TRP A 362 2.62 -9.10 -6.50
N SER A 363 3.24 -9.73 -5.50
CA SER A 363 3.26 -9.24 -4.11
C SER A 363 3.70 -7.77 -4.02
N HIS A 364 4.71 -7.40 -4.79
CA HIS A 364 5.23 -6.03 -4.93
C HIS A 364 4.30 -5.04 -5.65
N HIS A 365 3.16 -5.46 -6.21
CA HIS A 365 2.08 -4.54 -6.61
C HIS A 365 1.28 -4.04 -5.39
N TRP A 366 1.29 -4.77 -4.26
CA TRP A 366 0.54 -4.46 -3.04
C TRP A 366 1.20 -3.38 -2.15
N VAL A 367 1.97 -2.44 -2.73
CA VAL A 367 2.46 -1.24 -2.02
C VAL A 367 1.31 -0.39 -1.43
N TRP A 368 0.08 -0.58 -1.93
CA TRP A 368 -1.16 -0.05 -1.35
C TRP A 368 -1.51 -0.61 0.04
N GLY A 369 -0.82 -1.65 0.52
CA GLY A 369 -0.84 -2.07 1.92
C GLY A 369 -0.42 -0.96 2.89
N VAL A 370 0.49 -0.06 2.47
CA VAL A 370 0.92 1.08 3.29
C VAL A 370 -0.25 2.07 3.57
N PRO A 371 -0.96 2.64 2.56
CA PRO A 371 -2.16 3.44 2.81
C PRO A 371 -3.28 2.66 3.51
N MET A 372 -3.42 1.35 3.27
CA MET A 372 -4.41 0.51 3.98
C MET A 372 -4.15 0.49 5.49
N VAL A 373 -2.92 0.14 5.91
CA VAL A 373 -2.54 0.08 7.33
C VAL A 373 -2.67 1.46 7.98
N LEU A 374 -2.26 2.52 7.29
CA LEU A 374 -2.42 3.91 7.76
C LEU A 374 -3.89 4.31 7.98
N LEU A 375 -4.80 3.89 7.10
CA LEU A 375 -6.24 4.12 7.23
C LEU A 375 -6.83 3.36 8.42
N LEU A 376 -6.49 2.08 8.58
CA LEU A 376 -6.94 1.27 9.72
C LEU A 376 -6.41 1.83 11.06
N ALA A 377 -5.14 2.26 11.11
CA ALA A 377 -4.55 2.89 12.28
C ALA A 377 -5.18 4.27 12.62
N ALA A 378 -5.56 5.05 11.59
CA ALA A 378 -6.30 6.30 11.77
C ALA A 378 -7.70 6.06 12.34
N GLU A 379 -8.40 5.03 11.86
CA GLU A 379 -9.71 4.61 12.39
C GLU A 379 -9.60 4.07 13.82
N ALA A 380 -8.59 3.26 14.13
CA ALA A 380 -8.30 2.79 15.49
C ALA A 380 -8.11 3.96 16.46
N THR A 381 -7.26 4.92 16.08
CA THR A 381 -6.99 6.15 16.86
C THR A 381 -8.26 7.02 16.99
N ARG A 382 -9.12 7.05 15.97
CA ARG A 382 -10.39 7.81 16.01
C ARG A 382 -11.41 7.19 16.95
N ARG A 383 -11.60 5.88 16.83
CA ARG A 383 -12.65 5.13 17.53
C ARG A 383 -12.25 4.76 18.97
N ARG A 384 -10.94 4.77 19.27
CA ARG A 384 -10.36 4.24 20.51
C ARG A 384 -10.78 2.79 20.75
N ASP A 385 -10.84 2.02 19.67
CA ASP A 385 -11.37 0.66 19.65
C ASP A 385 -10.23 -0.33 19.39
N ALA A 386 -10.03 -1.26 20.34
CA ALA A 386 -9.00 -2.28 20.29
C ALA A 386 -9.14 -3.22 19.08
N ARG A 387 -10.36 -3.43 18.55
CA ARG A 387 -10.60 -4.27 17.37
C ARG A 387 -10.02 -3.63 16.10
N TRP A 388 -10.14 -2.30 15.98
CA TRP A 388 -9.52 -1.55 14.89
C TRP A 388 -8.00 -1.47 15.04
N ALA A 389 -7.50 -1.35 16.27
CA ALA A 389 -6.06 -1.41 16.53
C ALA A 389 -5.49 -2.79 16.15
N ALA A 390 -6.15 -3.87 16.58
CA ALA A 390 -5.79 -5.24 16.21
C ALA A 390 -5.84 -5.46 14.69
N GLY A 391 -6.88 -4.96 14.00
CA GLY A 391 -6.96 -5.04 12.54
C GLY A 391 -5.82 -4.30 11.83
N ALA A 392 -5.45 -3.10 12.32
CA ALA A 392 -4.32 -2.34 11.77
C ALA A 392 -2.97 -3.05 12.01
N VAL A 393 -2.73 -3.56 13.22
CA VAL A 393 -1.52 -4.30 13.60
C VAL A 393 -1.42 -5.60 12.80
N LEU A 394 -2.50 -6.39 12.74
CA LEU A 394 -2.56 -7.63 11.97
C LEU A 394 -2.26 -7.38 10.49
N SER A 395 -2.88 -6.36 9.88
CA SER A 395 -2.59 -5.97 8.49
C SER A 395 -1.11 -5.61 8.29
N GLY A 396 -0.54 -4.82 9.21
CA GLY A 396 0.88 -4.43 9.18
C GLY A 396 1.82 -5.62 9.31
N VAL A 397 1.53 -6.55 10.24
CA VAL A 397 2.28 -7.78 10.44
C VAL A 397 2.19 -8.67 9.20
N LEU A 398 1.00 -8.90 8.64
CA LEU A 398 0.79 -9.74 7.45
C LEU A 398 1.48 -9.18 6.20
N PHE A 399 1.54 -7.86 6.02
CA PHE A 399 2.36 -7.25 4.95
C PHE A 399 3.87 -7.27 5.24
N SER A 400 4.30 -7.53 6.48
CA SER A 400 5.72 -7.53 6.89
C SER A 400 6.27 -8.92 7.23
N SER A 401 5.45 -9.97 7.11
CA SER A 401 5.77 -11.33 7.58
C SER A 401 6.40 -12.23 6.53
N TYR A 402 6.40 -11.82 5.26
CA TYR A 402 6.89 -12.61 4.12
C TYR A 402 6.24 -14.01 3.98
N LEU A 403 5.10 -14.25 4.64
CA LEU A 403 4.42 -15.57 4.67
C LEU A 403 4.23 -16.25 3.31
N PRO A 404 3.88 -15.54 2.21
CA PRO A 404 3.79 -16.20 0.90
C PRO A 404 5.08 -16.90 0.50
N TRP A 405 6.25 -16.39 0.87
CA TRP A 405 7.54 -16.97 0.51
C TRP A 405 7.97 -18.15 1.39
N LEU A 406 7.17 -18.56 2.39
CA LEU A 406 7.46 -19.72 3.25
C LEU A 406 6.93 -21.05 2.70
N VAL A 407 6.04 -21.02 1.70
CA VAL A 407 5.54 -22.24 1.04
C VAL A 407 6.50 -22.68 -0.08
N PRO A 408 6.50 -23.95 -0.49
CA PRO A 408 7.23 -24.39 -1.68
C PRO A 408 6.86 -23.57 -2.93
N HIS A 409 7.87 -23.07 -3.62
CA HIS A 409 7.72 -22.23 -4.82
C HIS A 409 8.90 -22.45 -5.79
N GLY A 410 8.66 -22.29 -7.10
CA GLY A 410 9.73 -22.31 -8.11
C GLY A 410 9.45 -23.13 -9.36
N GLY A 411 10.49 -23.46 -10.12
CA GLY A 411 10.39 -23.97 -11.50
C GLY A 411 9.65 -25.30 -11.69
N LEU A 412 9.51 -26.12 -10.64
CA LEU A 412 8.71 -27.36 -10.66
C LEU A 412 7.21 -27.12 -10.41
N ARG A 413 6.80 -25.85 -10.24
CA ARG A 413 5.41 -25.41 -10.03
C ARG A 413 4.70 -26.10 -8.85
N PRO A 414 5.35 -26.32 -7.67
CA PRO A 414 4.70 -26.91 -6.50
C PRO A 414 3.49 -26.10 -6.00
N GLU A 415 3.35 -24.84 -6.44
CA GLU A 415 2.18 -24.00 -6.23
C GLU A 415 0.85 -24.65 -6.66
N LEU A 416 0.87 -25.50 -7.70
CA LEU A 416 -0.32 -26.26 -8.14
C LEU A 416 -0.67 -27.43 -7.20
N HIS A 417 0.15 -27.74 -6.20
CA HIS A 417 -0.04 -28.87 -5.29
C HIS A 417 -0.07 -28.45 -3.81
N GLN A 418 -0.28 -27.16 -3.53
CA GLN A 418 -0.35 -26.63 -2.18
C GLN A 418 -1.50 -27.24 -1.37
N SER A 419 -1.18 -27.70 -0.16
CA SER A 419 -2.14 -28.06 0.87
C SER A 419 -2.96 -26.85 1.34
N GLY A 420 -4.08 -27.11 2.02
CA GLY A 420 -4.88 -26.05 2.66
C GLY A 420 -4.09 -25.22 3.68
N GLY A 421 -3.06 -25.80 4.32
CA GLY A 421 -2.17 -25.07 5.23
C GLY A 421 -1.26 -24.09 4.48
N GLU A 422 -0.66 -24.51 3.37
CA GLU A 422 0.14 -23.64 2.51
C GLU A 422 -0.71 -22.55 1.86
N MET A 423 -1.95 -22.85 1.48
CA MET A 423 -2.91 -21.86 0.97
C MET A 423 -3.16 -20.70 1.94
N LEU A 424 -3.24 -20.97 3.25
CA LEU A 424 -3.40 -19.93 4.27
C LEU A 424 -2.19 -18.97 4.34
N LEU A 425 -1.01 -19.41 3.91
CA LEU A 425 0.21 -18.59 3.85
C LEU A 425 0.38 -17.92 2.47
N SER A 426 0.01 -18.61 1.40
CA SER A 426 0.18 -18.15 0.01
C SER A 426 -0.96 -17.25 -0.50
N ALA A 427 -2.09 -17.16 0.21
CA ALA A 427 -3.25 -16.34 -0.17
C ALA A 427 -3.52 -15.16 0.78
N VAL A 428 -2.54 -14.78 1.62
CA VAL A 428 -2.69 -13.77 2.67
C VAL A 428 -3.15 -12.41 2.13
N TYR A 429 -2.64 -11.94 0.98
CA TYR A 429 -3.01 -10.60 0.47
C TYR A 429 -4.40 -10.59 -0.18
N PRO A 430 -4.80 -11.56 -1.02
CA PRO A 430 -6.19 -11.70 -1.45
C PRO A 430 -7.18 -11.78 -0.28
N ALA A 431 -6.88 -12.57 0.76
CA ALA A 431 -7.73 -12.70 1.94
C ALA A 431 -7.86 -11.36 2.70
N LEU A 432 -6.74 -10.67 2.93
CA LEU A 432 -6.71 -9.36 3.59
C LEU A 432 -7.43 -8.28 2.76
N GLY A 433 -7.30 -8.33 1.43
CA GLY A 433 -8.02 -7.46 0.51
C GLY A 433 -9.53 -7.67 0.54
N ALA A 434 -9.99 -8.92 0.51
CA ALA A 434 -11.41 -9.26 0.64
C ALA A 434 -11.98 -8.82 1.99
N ALA A 435 -11.27 -9.07 3.09
CA ALA A 435 -11.65 -8.61 4.43
C ALA A 435 -11.71 -7.07 4.51
N PHE A 436 -10.74 -6.37 3.93
CA PHE A 436 -10.75 -4.91 3.85
C PHE A 436 -11.96 -4.37 3.07
N LEU A 437 -12.30 -4.96 1.91
CA LEU A 437 -13.47 -4.56 1.12
C LEU A 437 -14.78 -4.80 1.88
N ALA A 438 -14.90 -5.91 2.63
CA ALA A 438 -16.06 -6.18 3.47
C ALA A 438 -16.23 -5.13 4.59
N VAL A 439 -15.12 -4.77 5.28
CA VAL A 439 -15.12 -3.72 6.30
C VAL A 439 -15.44 -2.34 5.70
N ALA A 440 -14.82 -2.00 4.56
CA ALA A 440 -15.06 -0.76 3.83
C ALA A 440 -16.53 -0.62 3.40
N GLY A 441 -17.13 -1.71 2.90
CA GLY A 441 -18.55 -1.78 2.57
C GLY A 441 -19.43 -1.58 3.80
N ALA A 442 -19.14 -2.29 4.89
CA ALA A 442 -19.91 -2.19 6.14
C ALA A 442 -19.88 -0.77 6.75
N VAL A 443 -18.73 -0.09 6.77
CA VAL A 443 -18.67 1.30 7.29
C VAL A 443 -19.35 2.29 6.35
N SER A 444 -19.24 2.09 5.03
CA SER A 444 -19.89 2.95 4.02
C SER A 444 -21.40 2.83 4.06
N VAL A 445 -21.95 1.60 4.11
CA VAL A 445 -23.39 1.36 4.22
C VAL A 445 -23.94 1.94 5.53
N ARG A 446 -23.23 1.79 6.66
CA ARG A 446 -23.64 2.41 7.94
C ARG A 446 -23.68 3.95 7.84
N ALA A 447 -22.65 4.57 7.26
CA ALA A 447 -22.61 6.02 7.06
C ALA A 447 -23.67 6.55 6.07
N LEU A 448 -24.09 5.73 5.10
CA LEU A 448 -25.17 6.07 4.16
C LEU A 448 -26.57 5.89 4.77
N ARG A 449 -26.74 4.92 5.68
CA ARG A 449 -28.03 4.59 6.33
C ARG A 449 -28.35 5.41 7.58
N GLY A 450 -27.35 5.89 8.32
CA GLY A 450 -27.53 6.72 9.52
C GLY A 450 -28.01 8.13 9.21
N ARG A 451 -29.20 8.24 8.61
CA ARG A 451 -29.97 9.48 8.44
C ARG A 451 -30.71 9.82 9.73
#